data_AF-A0A1H1VCK4-F1
#
_entry.id   AF-A0A1H1VCK4-F1
#
_cell.length_a   1.000
_cell.length_b   1.000
_cell.length_c   1.000
_cell.angle_alpha   90.00
_cell.angle_beta   90.00
_cell.angle_gamma   90.00
#
_symmetry.space_group_name_H-M   'P 1'
#
loop_
_entity.id
_entity.type
_entity.pdbx_description
1 polymer ?
#
loop_
_entity_poly.entity_id
_entity_poly.type
_entity_poly.pdbx_seq_one_letter_code
_entity_poly.pdbx_strand_id
1 'polypeptide(L)'
;MEILRVFNNNVVLAKDSAGEKIVTGRGIGFKAHPGDVIDDARVARTFVPEDGRDPDHVATMLSSIPLAHVTLVTDAVAEAGLPDSLAHSASLLVALADHIGFAISRAASGQRLDYPLQAEVSQLYGEEYRQAKAIVAAVNRAVVQRELAPLPDAEAVAIALHLVNAGFSTGDLSFTYTMTGMLNQLLDHVESDYGIALDSGSVSVARFITHLRYLFVRIANHEQLSEHSSAIGRAIRDSSPGAYRSAQRLAALIELRLGAALTEDEVSYLTLHIARMVEAATPTRTATIAAPIGLHARPASLFAEAAAASGADVTVSFDGQQADAASVLEVMALGAKHGDVVTLSATGDGAADALDALAAMLERDLSSE
;
A
#
# COMPACT_ATOMS: atom_id res chain seq x y z
N MET A 1 24.30 -39.76 2.45
CA MET A 1 24.62 -38.53 3.21
C MET A 1 25.07 -38.95 4.62
N GLU A 2 25.99 -38.24 5.26
CA GLU A 2 26.48 -38.54 6.62
C GLU A 2 25.85 -37.59 7.65
N ILE A 3 25.41 -38.11 8.80
CA ILE A 3 24.77 -37.31 9.85
C ILE A 3 25.82 -36.47 10.58
N LEU A 4 25.61 -35.15 10.64
CA LEU A 4 26.41 -34.23 11.45
C LEU A 4 25.80 -34.04 12.84
N ARG A 5 24.46 -33.92 12.92
CA ARG A 5 23.75 -33.67 14.18
C ARG A 5 22.33 -34.21 14.13
N VAL A 6 21.86 -34.70 15.26
CA VAL A 6 20.48 -35.18 15.45
C VAL A 6 19.71 -34.16 16.29
N PHE A 7 18.58 -33.67 15.80
CA PHE A 7 17.74 -32.69 16.51
C PHE A 7 16.59 -33.38 17.22
N ASN A 8 15.91 -34.28 16.53
CA ASN A 8 14.88 -35.14 17.11
C ASN A 8 14.76 -36.44 16.30
N ASN A 9 13.76 -37.27 16.61
CA ASN A 9 13.52 -38.52 15.90
C ASN A 9 13.28 -38.35 14.40
N ASN A 10 12.86 -37.17 13.92
CA ASN A 10 12.43 -36.95 12.54
C ASN A 10 13.26 -35.92 11.76
N VAL A 11 14.25 -35.27 12.38
CA VAL A 11 15.05 -34.18 11.79
C VAL A 11 16.52 -34.36 12.16
N VAL A 12 17.38 -34.38 11.15
CA VAL A 12 18.84 -34.45 11.27
C VAL A 12 19.50 -33.41 10.36
N LEU A 13 20.65 -32.88 10.76
CA LEU A 13 21.56 -32.18 9.86
C LEU A 13 22.57 -33.19 9.34
N ALA A 14 22.75 -33.21 8.03
CA ALA A 14 23.60 -34.14 7.32
C ALA A 14 24.52 -33.39 6.35
N LYS A 15 25.54 -34.08 5.84
CA LYS A 15 26.44 -33.56 4.82
C LYS A 15 26.61 -34.56 3.69
N ASP A 16 26.68 -34.05 2.47
CA ASP A 16 27.12 -34.81 1.31
C ASP A 16 28.15 -34.02 0.48
N SER A 17 28.44 -34.50 -0.73
CA SER A 17 29.41 -33.87 -1.63
C SER A 17 29.02 -32.46 -2.07
N ALA A 18 27.73 -32.09 -1.98
CA ALA A 18 27.23 -30.78 -2.37
C ALA A 18 27.14 -29.79 -1.19
N GLY A 19 27.25 -30.26 0.06
CA GLY A 19 27.25 -29.40 1.24
C GLY A 19 26.40 -29.95 2.39
N GLU A 20 26.09 -29.07 3.34
CA GLU A 20 25.20 -29.37 4.47
C GLU A 20 23.74 -29.37 4.03
N LYS A 21 22.94 -30.28 4.62
CA LYS A 21 21.55 -30.53 4.26
C LYS A 21 20.74 -30.86 5.50
N ILE A 22 19.57 -30.26 5.64
CA ILE A 22 18.63 -30.62 6.70
C ILE A 22 17.70 -31.70 6.14
N VAL A 23 17.66 -32.86 6.78
CA VAL A 23 16.94 -34.02 6.28
C VAL A 23 15.80 -34.35 7.25
N THR A 24 14.59 -34.44 6.72
CA THR A 24 13.40 -34.85 7.46
C THR A 24 12.92 -36.22 7.00
N GLY A 25 12.42 -37.03 7.93
CA GLY A 25 12.04 -38.40 7.62
C GLY A 25 11.49 -39.15 8.83
N ARG A 26 10.63 -40.14 8.62
CA ARG A 26 10.01 -40.87 9.73
C ARG A 26 11.06 -41.67 10.50
N GLY A 27 11.35 -41.24 11.73
CA GLY A 27 12.33 -41.87 12.60
C GLY A 27 13.79 -41.68 12.17
N ILE A 28 14.10 -40.81 11.19
CA ILE A 28 15.45 -40.67 10.62
C ILE A 28 16.54 -40.41 11.66
N GLY A 29 16.22 -39.73 12.77
CA GLY A 29 17.12 -39.49 13.90
C GLY A 29 16.99 -40.50 15.05
N PHE A 30 16.04 -41.45 14.97
CA PHE A 30 15.82 -42.43 16.03
C PHE A 30 16.99 -43.41 16.13
N LYS A 31 17.69 -43.36 17.27
CA LYS A 31 18.93 -44.13 17.55
C LYS A 31 20.09 -43.84 16.58
N ALA A 32 20.02 -42.73 15.85
CA ALA A 32 21.09 -42.30 14.98
C ALA A 32 22.10 -41.43 15.76
N HIS A 33 23.36 -41.46 15.35
CA HIS A 33 24.46 -40.71 15.95
C HIS A 33 25.20 -39.91 14.86
N PRO A 34 25.89 -38.82 15.24
CA PRO A 34 26.83 -38.15 14.33
C PRO A 34 27.85 -39.16 13.76
N GLY A 35 28.03 -39.13 12.44
CA GLY A 35 28.86 -40.08 11.68
C GLY A 35 28.10 -41.23 11.03
N ASP A 36 26.83 -41.47 11.41
CA ASP A 36 26.02 -42.51 10.78
C ASP A 36 25.62 -42.12 9.34
N VAL A 37 25.53 -43.11 8.46
CA VAL A 37 25.03 -42.91 7.09
C VAL A 37 23.51 -42.92 7.08
N ILE A 38 22.92 -41.92 6.42
CA ILE A 38 21.46 -41.84 6.24
C ILE A 38 20.98 -42.93 5.28
N ASP A 39 19.94 -43.64 5.69
CA ASP A 39 19.14 -44.51 4.82
C ASP A 39 18.19 -43.66 3.98
N ASP A 40 18.47 -43.56 2.68
CA ASP A 40 17.70 -42.76 1.72
C ASP A 40 16.22 -43.20 1.63
N ALA A 41 15.89 -44.46 1.97
CA ALA A 41 14.50 -44.93 1.98
C ALA A 41 13.65 -44.29 3.10
N ARG A 42 14.30 -43.70 4.11
CA ARG A 42 13.64 -43.06 5.26
C ARG A 42 13.49 -41.55 5.09
N VAL A 43 14.09 -40.99 4.04
CA VAL A 43 14.05 -39.56 3.74
C VAL A 43 12.68 -39.19 3.21
N ALA A 44 12.00 -38.27 3.89
CA ALA A 44 10.78 -37.65 3.40
C ALA A 44 11.09 -36.39 2.59
N ARG A 45 11.97 -35.51 3.12
CA ARG A 45 12.40 -34.31 2.41
C ARG A 45 13.82 -33.93 2.78
N THR A 46 14.51 -33.29 1.84
CA THR A 46 15.83 -32.73 2.03
C THR A 46 15.79 -31.24 1.72
N PHE A 47 16.30 -30.43 2.64
CA PHE A 47 16.39 -28.99 2.53
C PHE A 47 17.86 -28.58 2.43
N VAL A 48 18.17 -27.70 1.49
CA VAL A 48 19.49 -27.09 1.39
C VAL A 48 19.43 -25.76 2.15
N PRO A 49 20.36 -25.49 3.09
CA PRO A 49 20.42 -24.19 3.75
C PRO A 49 20.63 -23.05 2.75
N GLU A 50 19.90 -21.96 2.95
CA GLU A 50 20.03 -20.74 2.15
C GLU A 50 21.29 -19.96 2.56
N ASP A 51 21.94 -19.27 1.60
CA ASP A 51 23.13 -18.46 1.88
C ASP A 51 22.87 -17.42 2.98
N GLY A 52 23.76 -17.38 3.98
CA GLY A 52 23.65 -16.44 5.11
C GLY A 52 22.69 -16.87 6.23
N ARG A 53 22.04 -18.03 6.13
CA ARG A 53 21.22 -18.59 7.22
C ARG A 53 21.92 -19.77 7.90
N ASP A 54 21.88 -19.79 9.23
CA ASP A 54 22.43 -20.87 10.04
C ASP A 54 21.58 -22.17 9.87
N PRO A 55 22.16 -23.25 9.31
CA PRO A 55 21.48 -24.54 9.16
C PRO A 55 20.95 -25.10 10.48
N ASP A 56 21.66 -24.87 11.59
CA ASP A 56 21.27 -25.36 12.91
C ASP A 56 19.98 -24.67 13.40
N HIS A 57 19.83 -23.39 13.13
CA HIS A 57 18.63 -22.63 13.50
C HIS A 57 17.40 -23.12 12.75
N VAL A 58 17.52 -23.33 11.43
CA VAL A 58 16.41 -23.84 10.60
C VAL A 58 16.04 -25.28 10.99
N ALA A 59 17.03 -26.14 11.25
CA ALA A 59 16.80 -27.49 11.73
C ALA A 59 16.11 -27.51 13.10
N THR A 60 16.43 -26.57 13.98
CA THR A 60 15.75 -26.41 15.27
C THR A 60 14.27 -26.05 15.09
N MET A 61 13.94 -25.09 14.22
CA MET A 61 12.56 -24.73 13.92
C MET A 61 11.77 -25.89 13.29
N LEU A 62 12.39 -26.64 12.37
CA LEU A 62 11.77 -27.85 11.82
C LEU A 62 11.52 -28.92 12.88
N SER A 63 12.39 -29.02 13.89
CA SER A 63 12.25 -30.01 14.96
C SER A 63 11.04 -29.78 15.86
N SER A 64 10.55 -28.54 15.97
CA SER A 64 9.32 -28.21 16.73
C SER A 64 8.03 -28.48 15.93
N ILE A 65 8.12 -28.68 14.62
CA ILE A 65 6.95 -28.86 13.76
C ILE A 65 6.67 -30.37 13.57
N PRO A 66 5.41 -30.83 13.74
CA PRO A 66 5.06 -32.21 13.43
C PRO A 66 5.40 -32.58 11.99
N LEU A 67 6.09 -33.72 11.79
CA LEU A 67 6.49 -34.19 10.45
C LEU A 67 5.30 -34.27 9.48
N ALA A 68 4.12 -34.64 9.99
CA ALA A 68 2.90 -34.70 9.20
C ALA A 68 2.47 -33.34 8.59
N HIS A 69 2.78 -32.22 9.26
CA HIS A 69 2.53 -30.88 8.75
C HIS A 69 3.58 -30.48 7.71
N VAL A 70 4.85 -30.80 7.94
CA VAL A 70 5.92 -30.56 6.96
C VAL A 70 5.61 -31.28 5.65
N THR A 71 5.26 -32.57 5.70
CA THR A 71 4.87 -33.34 4.51
C THR A 71 3.62 -32.77 3.84
N LEU A 72 2.59 -32.43 4.62
CA LEU A 72 1.35 -31.84 4.09
C LEU A 72 1.63 -30.56 3.30
N VAL A 73 2.46 -29.67 3.82
CA VAL A 73 2.79 -28.40 3.17
C VAL A 73 3.67 -28.62 1.95
N THR A 74 4.68 -29.49 2.01
CA THR A 74 5.52 -29.76 0.84
C THR A 74 4.72 -30.35 -0.32
N ASP A 75 3.76 -31.22 -0.01
CA ASP A 75 2.89 -31.83 -1.02
C ASP A 75 1.91 -30.78 -1.59
N ALA A 76 1.33 -29.94 -0.73
CA ALA A 76 0.41 -28.88 -1.15
C ALA A 76 1.08 -27.80 -2.01
N VAL A 77 2.32 -27.41 -1.67
CA VAL A 77 3.13 -26.47 -2.44
C VAL A 77 3.48 -27.05 -3.82
N ALA A 78 3.87 -28.33 -3.87
CA ALA A 78 4.15 -29.02 -5.12
C ALA A 78 2.89 -29.14 -6.00
N GLU A 79 1.75 -29.48 -5.41
CA GLU A 79 0.47 -29.57 -6.11
C GLU A 79 -0.03 -28.20 -6.61
N ALA A 80 0.22 -27.13 -5.85
CA ALA A 80 -0.13 -25.76 -6.23
C ALA A 80 0.75 -25.20 -7.37
N GLY A 81 1.84 -25.88 -7.73
CA GLY A 81 2.70 -25.51 -8.86
C GLY A 81 3.50 -24.24 -8.63
N LEU A 82 4.02 -24.04 -7.41
CA LEU A 82 4.87 -22.88 -7.13
C LEU A 82 6.19 -22.95 -7.92
N PRO A 83 6.80 -21.80 -8.27
CA PRO A 83 8.13 -21.76 -8.87
C PRO A 83 9.15 -22.54 -8.06
N ASP A 84 10.11 -23.20 -8.73
CA ASP A 84 11.11 -24.04 -8.07
C ASP A 84 11.91 -23.28 -6.99
N SER A 85 12.19 -21.99 -7.20
CA SER A 85 12.87 -21.14 -6.22
C SER A 85 12.12 -21.06 -4.87
N LEU A 86 10.79 -20.91 -4.92
CA LEU A 86 9.94 -20.85 -3.73
C LEU A 86 9.65 -22.26 -3.19
N ALA A 87 9.37 -23.22 -4.08
CA ALA A 87 9.03 -24.59 -3.70
C ALA A 87 10.15 -25.34 -2.96
N HIS A 88 11.40 -24.89 -3.10
CA HIS A 88 12.57 -25.45 -2.41
C HIS A 88 13.08 -24.57 -1.25
N SER A 89 12.47 -23.40 -1.00
CA SER A 89 12.88 -22.53 0.11
C SER A 89 12.56 -23.18 1.45
N ALA A 90 13.61 -23.48 2.22
CA ALA A 90 13.48 -24.09 3.53
C ALA A 90 12.76 -23.15 4.51
N SER A 91 13.06 -21.85 4.43
CA SER A 91 12.46 -20.85 5.30
C SER A 91 10.96 -20.66 5.04
N LEU A 92 10.54 -20.65 3.77
CA LEU A 92 9.13 -20.59 3.40
C LEU A 92 8.38 -21.85 3.86
N LEU A 93 8.93 -23.04 3.59
CA LEU A 93 8.27 -24.29 3.95
C LEU A 93 8.12 -24.46 5.47
N VAL A 94 9.10 -23.99 6.26
CA VAL A 94 8.99 -23.92 7.73
C VAL A 94 7.86 -23.00 8.15
N ALA A 95 7.82 -21.77 7.64
CA ALA A 95 6.80 -20.79 8.01
C ALA A 95 5.39 -21.27 7.65
N LEU A 96 5.22 -21.85 6.45
CA LEU A 96 3.96 -22.41 6.01
C LEU A 96 3.55 -23.64 6.84
N ALA A 97 4.48 -24.55 7.15
CA ALA A 97 4.18 -25.74 7.96
C ALA A 97 3.75 -25.40 9.39
N ASP A 98 4.37 -24.38 9.98
CA ASP A 98 3.97 -23.85 11.28
C ASP A 98 2.58 -23.19 11.21
N HIS A 99 2.40 -22.24 10.29
CA HIS A 99 1.12 -21.53 10.10
C HIS A 99 -0.04 -22.47 9.83
N ILE A 100 0.12 -23.43 8.90
CA ILE A 100 -0.91 -24.41 8.55
C ILE A 100 -1.19 -25.35 9.71
N GLY A 101 -0.17 -25.75 10.48
CA GLY A 101 -0.37 -26.52 11.71
C GLY A 101 -1.28 -25.79 12.71
N PHE A 102 -1.02 -24.50 12.94
CA PHE A 102 -1.87 -23.67 13.78
C PHE A 102 -3.26 -23.44 13.17
N ALA A 103 -3.36 -23.23 11.85
CA ALA A 103 -4.63 -23.03 11.16
C ALA A 103 -5.55 -24.27 11.28
N ILE A 104 -4.98 -25.48 11.15
CA ILE A 104 -5.71 -26.74 11.36
C ILE A 104 -6.22 -26.83 12.81
N SER A 105 -5.37 -26.51 13.79
CA SER A 105 -5.77 -26.51 15.20
C SER A 105 -6.89 -25.50 15.48
N ARG A 106 -6.82 -24.30 14.87
CA ARG A 106 -7.86 -23.27 14.99
C ARG A 106 -9.18 -23.75 14.39
N ALA A 107 -9.14 -24.29 13.16
CA ALA A 107 -10.31 -24.82 12.47
C ALA A 107 -10.99 -25.94 13.28
N ALA A 108 -10.21 -26.86 13.85
CA ALA A 108 -10.72 -27.93 14.71
C ALA A 108 -11.41 -27.39 15.99
N SER A 109 -10.94 -26.26 16.51
CA SER A 109 -11.55 -25.59 17.66
C SER A 109 -12.71 -24.65 17.32
N GLY A 110 -13.08 -24.52 16.05
CA GLY A 110 -14.14 -23.62 15.58
C GLY A 110 -13.79 -22.13 15.66
N GLN A 111 -12.52 -21.79 15.89
CA GLN A 111 -12.05 -20.41 15.92
C GLN A 111 -11.99 -19.85 14.49
N ARG A 112 -12.70 -18.74 14.25
CA ARG A 112 -12.62 -17.99 13.00
C ARG A 112 -11.64 -16.84 13.14
N LEU A 113 -10.84 -16.66 12.11
CA LEU A 113 -9.90 -15.55 11.99
C LEU A 113 -10.36 -14.66 10.84
N ASP A 114 -10.63 -13.41 11.16
CA ASP A 114 -10.88 -12.38 10.15
C ASP A 114 -9.53 -11.78 9.75
N TYR A 115 -9.36 -11.56 8.45
CA TYR A 115 -8.18 -10.93 7.88
C TYR A 115 -8.56 -9.55 7.35
N PRO A 116 -8.37 -8.46 8.12
CA PRO A 116 -8.83 -7.12 7.75
C PRO A 116 -8.24 -6.60 6.44
N LEU A 117 -7.09 -7.13 6.01
CA LEU A 117 -6.36 -6.72 4.79
C LEU A 117 -6.60 -7.65 3.59
N GLN A 118 -7.68 -8.44 3.60
CA GLN A 118 -7.94 -9.41 2.54
C GLN A 118 -8.05 -8.75 1.16
N ALA A 119 -8.74 -7.62 1.06
CA ALA A 119 -8.94 -6.91 -0.20
C ALA A 119 -7.60 -6.39 -0.74
N GLU A 120 -6.80 -5.76 0.11
CA GLU A 120 -5.49 -5.22 -0.21
C GLU A 120 -4.52 -6.31 -0.64
N VAL A 121 -4.42 -7.40 0.12
CA VAL A 121 -3.52 -8.51 -0.22
C VAL A 121 -3.91 -9.16 -1.54
N SER A 122 -5.21 -9.40 -1.77
CA SER A 122 -5.68 -10.02 -3.00
C SER A 122 -5.42 -9.19 -4.27
N GLN A 123 -5.30 -7.88 -4.11
CA GLN A 123 -5.16 -6.93 -5.20
C GLN A 123 -3.70 -6.55 -5.44
N LEU A 124 -2.95 -6.31 -4.36
CA LEU A 124 -1.53 -5.92 -4.44
C LEU A 124 -0.61 -7.12 -4.73
N TYR A 125 -1.01 -8.32 -4.31
CA TYR A 125 -0.24 -9.55 -4.45
C TYR A 125 -1.09 -10.61 -5.13
N GLY A 126 -1.65 -10.27 -6.31
CA GLY A 126 -2.62 -11.09 -7.01
C GLY A 126 -2.09 -12.47 -7.40
N GLU A 127 -0.82 -12.56 -7.79
CA GLU A 127 -0.16 -13.82 -8.09
C GLU A 127 0.02 -14.67 -6.83
N GLU A 128 0.60 -14.12 -5.77
CA GLU A 128 0.83 -14.81 -4.51
C GLU A 128 -0.49 -15.22 -3.86
N TYR A 129 -1.53 -14.39 -3.97
CA TYR A 129 -2.86 -14.71 -3.48
C TYR A 129 -3.52 -15.84 -4.28
N ARG A 130 -3.32 -15.88 -5.61
CA ARG A 130 -3.76 -17.00 -6.45
C ARG A 130 -3.04 -18.30 -6.07
N GLN A 131 -1.72 -18.25 -5.90
CA GLN A 131 -0.91 -19.39 -5.46
C GLN A 131 -1.33 -19.85 -4.05
N ALA A 132 -1.56 -18.91 -3.13
CA ALA A 132 -2.02 -19.19 -1.78
C ALA A 132 -3.38 -19.88 -1.75
N LYS A 133 -4.34 -19.47 -2.58
CA LYS A 133 -5.62 -20.17 -2.73
C LYS A 133 -5.44 -21.61 -3.24
N ALA A 134 -4.50 -21.83 -4.17
CA ALA A 134 -4.19 -23.17 -4.65
C ALA A 134 -3.60 -24.05 -3.53
N ILE A 135 -2.70 -23.49 -2.70
CA ILE A 135 -2.17 -24.17 -1.50
C ILE A 135 -3.30 -24.51 -0.53
N VAL A 136 -4.18 -23.56 -0.19
CA VAL A 136 -5.34 -23.82 0.70
C VAL A 136 -6.21 -24.94 0.15
N ALA A 137 -6.49 -24.94 -1.15
CA ALA A 137 -7.28 -26.00 -1.78
C ALA A 137 -6.60 -27.38 -1.69
N ALA A 138 -5.29 -27.45 -1.90
CA ALA A 138 -4.50 -28.68 -1.76
C ALA A 138 -4.47 -29.20 -0.32
N VAL A 139 -4.23 -28.31 0.64
CA VAL A 139 -4.32 -28.62 2.08
C VAL A 139 -5.71 -29.12 2.43
N ASN A 140 -6.77 -28.45 1.96
CA ASN A 140 -8.16 -28.82 2.22
C ASN A 140 -8.50 -30.21 1.70
N ARG A 141 -8.00 -30.60 0.52
CA ARG A 141 -8.15 -31.97 0.01
C ARG A 141 -7.55 -32.99 0.98
N ALA A 142 -6.34 -32.74 1.46
CA ALA A 142 -5.63 -33.67 2.33
C ALA A 142 -6.20 -33.73 3.76
N VAL A 143 -6.65 -32.62 4.34
CA VAL A 143 -7.23 -32.61 5.71
C VAL A 143 -8.64 -33.22 5.72
N VAL A 144 -9.43 -33.02 4.67
CA VAL A 144 -10.77 -33.65 4.54
C VAL A 144 -10.65 -35.17 4.41
N GLN A 145 -9.66 -35.67 3.66
CA GLN A 145 -9.36 -37.11 3.60
C GLN A 145 -8.98 -37.71 4.97
N ARG A 146 -8.52 -36.87 5.91
CA ARG A 146 -8.20 -37.24 7.28
C ARG A 146 -9.33 -36.95 8.28
N GLU A 147 -10.54 -36.66 7.77
CA GLU A 147 -11.74 -36.33 8.56
C GLU A 147 -11.56 -35.10 9.47
N LEU A 148 -10.67 -34.18 9.09
CA LEU A 148 -10.45 -32.91 9.79
C LEU A 148 -11.27 -31.78 9.15
N ALA A 149 -11.56 -30.74 9.94
CA ALA A 149 -12.23 -29.54 9.46
C ALA A 149 -11.38 -28.84 8.38
N PRO A 150 -11.99 -28.40 7.26
CA PRO A 150 -11.28 -27.64 6.24
C PRO A 150 -10.88 -26.26 6.77
N LEU A 151 -9.76 -25.75 6.27
CA LEU A 151 -9.34 -24.39 6.49
C LEU A 151 -10.28 -23.41 5.74
N PRO A 152 -10.61 -22.26 6.35
CA PRO A 152 -11.37 -21.23 5.66
C PRO A 152 -10.53 -20.59 4.54
N ASP A 153 -11.20 -20.16 3.46
CA ASP A 153 -10.56 -19.52 2.30
C ASP A 153 -9.72 -18.29 2.68
N ALA A 154 -10.09 -17.62 3.78
CA ALA A 154 -9.38 -16.45 4.29
C ALA A 154 -7.92 -16.75 4.70
N GLU A 155 -7.57 -18.01 4.99
CA GLU A 155 -6.17 -18.42 5.24
C GLU A 155 -5.24 -18.15 4.05
N ALA A 156 -5.81 -18.01 2.83
CA ALA A 156 -5.05 -17.59 1.66
C ALA A 156 -4.38 -16.21 1.84
N VAL A 157 -4.90 -15.33 2.70
CA VAL A 157 -4.29 -14.02 2.98
C VAL A 157 -2.95 -14.18 3.70
N ALA A 158 -2.91 -14.95 4.79
CA ALA A 158 -1.67 -15.18 5.53
C ALA A 158 -0.64 -15.96 4.70
N ILE A 159 -1.10 -16.97 3.96
CA ILE A 159 -0.22 -17.74 3.06
C ILE A 159 0.35 -16.83 1.97
N ALA A 160 -0.44 -15.95 1.36
CA ALA A 160 0.05 -14.98 0.37
C ALA A 160 1.13 -14.08 0.98
N LEU A 161 0.95 -13.58 2.20
CA LEU A 161 1.96 -12.78 2.89
C LEU A 161 3.25 -13.56 3.17
N HIS A 162 3.18 -14.87 3.45
CA HIS A 162 4.38 -15.71 3.55
C HIS A 162 5.11 -15.86 2.20
N LEU A 163 4.37 -16.00 1.10
CA LEU A 163 4.95 -16.04 -0.25
C LEU A 163 5.63 -14.73 -0.62
N VAL A 164 4.98 -13.60 -0.33
CA VAL A 164 5.56 -12.26 -0.49
C VAL A 164 6.84 -12.14 0.33
N ASN A 165 6.83 -12.57 1.60
CA ASN A 165 8.02 -12.58 2.48
C ASN A 165 9.17 -13.44 1.94
N ALA A 166 8.86 -14.58 1.32
CA ALA A 166 9.87 -15.41 0.68
C ALA A 166 10.45 -14.74 -0.59
N GLY A 167 9.62 -14.03 -1.35
CA GLY A 167 10.03 -13.21 -2.49
C GLY A 167 11.07 -12.12 -2.13
N PHE A 168 11.06 -11.61 -0.88
CA PHE A 168 12.11 -10.69 -0.39
C PHE A 168 13.49 -11.33 -0.37
N SER A 169 13.60 -12.63 -0.15
CA SER A 169 14.89 -13.33 -0.08
C SER A 169 15.43 -13.68 -1.47
N THR A 170 14.56 -13.75 -2.50
CA THR A 170 14.94 -14.12 -3.88
C THR A 170 15.14 -12.92 -4.81
N GLY A 171 14.96 -11.67 -4.33
CA GLY A 171 15.22 -10.44 -5.09
C GLY A 171 14.13 -10.04 -6.09
N ASP A 172 12.94 -10.64 -6.02
CA ASP A 172 11.88 -10.52 -7.03
C ASP A 172 10.98 -9.27 -6.86
N LEU A 173 11.21 -8.47 -5.81
CA LEU A 173 10.39 -7.29 -5.46
C LEU A 173 10.76 -6.01 -6.21
N SER A 174 11.38 -6.13 -7.38
CA SER A 174 11.70 -4.98 -8.23
C SER A 174 10.46 -4.10 -8.44
N PHE A 175 9.29 -4.72 -8.57
CA PHE A 175 8.01 -4.05 -8.67
C PHE A 175 7.65 -3.26 -7.40
N THR A 176 7.63 -3.87 -6.21
CA THR A 176 7.26 -3.19 -4.95
C THR A 176 8.18 -2.02 -4.60
N TYR A 177 9.49 -2.15 -4.83
CA TYR A 177 10.43 -1.05 -4.62
C TYR A 177 10.21 0.10 -5.61
N THR A 178 10.02 -0.23 -6.89
CA THR A 178 9.69 0.75 -7.93
C THR A 178 8.44 1.53 -7.55
N MET A 179 7.43 0.83 -7.05
CA MET A 179 6.15 1.40 -6.65
C MET A 179 6.27 2.35 -5.47
N THR A 180 6.98 1.94 -4.42
CA THR A 180 7.22 2.81 -3.25
C THR A 180 8.01 4.07 -3.63
N GLY A 181 9.07 3.93 -4.42
CA GLY A 181 9.85 5.08 -4.89
C GLY A 181 9.03 6.02 -5.77
N MET A 182 8.18 5.46 -6.62
CA MET A 182 7.29 6.20 -7.49
C MET A 182 6.17 6.92 -6.73
N LEU A 183 5.58 6.29 -5.71
CA LEU A 183 4.59 6.94 -4.83
C LEU A 183 5.16 8.21 -4.21
N ASN A 184 6.37 8.14 -3.66
CA ASN A 184 7.04 9.32 -3.08
C ASN A 184 7.29 10.39 -4.14
N GLN A 185 7.84 10.00 -5.31
CA GLN A 185 8.08 10.95 -6.40
C GLN A 185 6.80 11.66 -6.87
N LEU A 186 5.66 10.94 -6.91
CA LEU A 186 4.36 11.52 -7.28
C LEU A 186 3.83 12.47 -6.21
N LEU A 187 4.00 12.15 -4.93
CA LEU A 187 3.63 13.05 -3.82
C LEU A 187 4.47 14.33 -3.84
N ASP A 188 5.79 14.22 -3.97
CA ASP A 188 6.71 15.36 -4.06
C ASP A 188 6.34 16.30 -5.22
N HIS A 189 5.88 15.75 -6.35
CA HIS A 189 5.45 16.55 -7.49
C HIS A 189 4.16 17.32 -7.20
N VAL A 190 3.22 16.72 -6.47
CA VAL A 190 1.99 17.42 -6.04
C VAL A 190 2.31 18.50 -5.01
N GLU A 191 3.19 18.24 -4.04
CA GLU A 191 3.67 19.26 -3.10
C GLU A 191 4.28 20.45 -3.85
N SER A 192 5.14 20.18 -4.83
CA SER A 192 5.79 21.23 -5.62
C SER A 192 4.82 21.97 -6.55
N ASP A 193 3.82 21.30 -7.11
CA ASP A 193 2.84 21.91 -8.02
C ASP A 193 1.96 22.94 -7.29
N TYR A 194 1.74 22.75 -5.99
CA TYR A 194 0.82 23.55 -5.18
C TYR A 194 1.51 24.35 -4.07
N GLY A 195 2.81 24.16 -3.83
CA GLY A 195 3.52 24.79 -2.71
C GLY A 195 2.91 24.44 -1.35
N ILE A 196 2.49 23.18 -1.18
CA ILE A 196 1.87 22.68 0.06
C ILE A 196 2.71 21.56 0.67
N ALA A 197 2.53 21.32 1.96
CA ALA A 197 3.08 20.15 2.65
C ALA A 197 2.00 19.07 2.80
N LEU A 198 2.27 17.86 2.32
CA LEU A 198 1.39 16.72 2.43
C LEU A 198 1.77 15.88 3.67
N ASP A 199 0.85 15.78 4.63
CA ASP A 199 1.03 14.88 5.76
C ASP A 199 0.72 13.43 5.35
N SER A 200 1.76 12.60 5.31
CA SER A 200 1.65 11.15 5.05
C SER A 200 0.77 10.40 6.05
N GLY A 201 0.56 10.94 7.26
CA GLY A 201 -0.38 10.40 8.26
C GLY A 201 -1.84 10.78 8.02
N SER A 202 -2.12 11.72 7.11
CA SER A 202 -3.48 12.19 6.85
C SER A 202 -4.30 11.16 6.06
N VAL A 203 -5.61 11.13 6.34
CA VAL A 203 -6.55 10.23 5.64
C VAL A 203 -6.58 10.50 4.13
N SER A 204 -6.46 11.77 3.73
CA SER A 204 -6.50 12.16 2.31
C SER A 204 -5.29 11.64 1.54
N VAL A 205 -4.09 11.75 2.12
CA VAL A 205 -2.85 11.22 1.51
C VAL A 205 -2.86 9.69 1.52
N ALA A 206 -3.28 9.05 2.61
CA ALA A 206 -3.39 7.59 2.66
C ALA A 206 -4.36 7.05 1.58
N ARG A 207 -5.49 7.72 1.37
CA ARG A 207 -6.44 7.39 0.30
C ARG A 207 -5.81 7.54 -1.08
N PHE A 208 -5.09 8.63 -1.33
CA PHE A 208 -4.39 8.84 -2.60
C PHE A 208 -3.34 7.76 -2.88
N ILE A 209 -2.50 7.44 -1.89
CA ILE A 209 -1.52 6.34 -1.98
C ILE A 209 -2.22 5.02 -2.31
N THR A 210 -3.36 4.75 -1.67
CA THR A 210 -4.13 3.53 -1.92
C THR A 210 -4.62 3.50 -3.36
N HIS A 211 -5.20 4.59 -3.87
CA HIS A 211 -5.65 4.67 -5.27
C HIS A 211 -4.50 4.52 -6.27
N LEU A 212 -3.34 5.11 -6.01
CA LEU A 212 -2.15 4.92 -6.85
C LEU A 212 -1.70 3.46 -6.87
N ARG A 213 -1.70 2.77 -5.71
CA ARG A 213 -1.38 1.34 -5.67
C ARG A 213 -2.33 0.52 -6.54
N TYR A 214 -3.63 0.78 -6.46
CA TYR A 214 -4.62 0.12 -7.31
C TYR A 214 -4.47 0.46 -8.80
N LEU A 215 -4.18 1.73 -9.13
CA LEU A 215 -3.90 2.15 -10.51
C LEU A 215 -2.72 1.36 -11.09
N PHE A 216 -1.62 1.28 -10.34
CA PHE A 216 -0.44 0.55 -10.78
C PHE A 216 -0.69 -0.95 -10.98
N VAL A 217 -1.49 -1.58 -10.13
CA VAL A 217 -1.95 -2.97 -10.34
C VAL A 217 -2.76 -3.09 -11.63
N ARG A 218 -3.71 -2.19 -11.88
CA ARG A 218 -4.49 -2.19 -13.14
C ARG A 218 -3.61 -2.00 -14.37
N ILE A 219 -2.61 -1.13 -14.30
CA ILE A 219 -1.63 -0.93 -15.37
C ILE A 219 -0.87 -2.23 -15.64
N ALA A 220 -0.33 -2.88 -14.60
CA ALA A 220 0.43 -4.12 -14.71
C ALA A 220 -0.40 -5.28 -15.29
N ASN A 221 -1.70 -5.32 -14.98
CA ASN A 221 -2.62 -6.35 -15.48
C ASN A 221 -3.28 -6.00 -16.83
N HIS A 222 -3.00 -4.83 -17.40
CA HIS A 222 -3.68 -4.31 -18.59
C HIS A 222 -5.21 -4.14 -18.42
N GLU A 223 -5.66 -3.80 -17.22
CA GLU A 223 -7.08 -3.65 -16.83
C GLU A 223 -7.40 -2.20 -16.41
N GLN A 224 -6.82 -1.21 -17.10
CA GLN A 224 -7.10 0.20 -16.82
C GLN A 224 -8.58 0.54 -17.05
N LEU A 225 -9.10 1.51 -16.29
CA LEU A 225 -10.46 2.03 -16.49
C LEU A 225 -10.61 2.63 -17.89
N SER A 226 -11.63 2.27 -18.67
CA SER A 226 -11.75 2.73 -20.06
C SER A 226 -13.20 2.93 -20.51
N GLU A 227 -14.01 3.61 -19.70
CA GLU A 227 -15.34 4.09 -20.05
C GLU A 227 -15.29 5.36 -20.92
N HIS A 228 -14.57 5.31 -22.05
CA HIS A 228 -14.63 6.22 -23.20
C HIS A 228 -15.16 7.65 -22.89
N SER A 229 -14.39 8.46 -22.16
CA SER A 229 -14.73 9.85 -21.85
C SER A 229 -16.13 10.01 -21.24
N SER A 230 -16.33 9.39 -20.08
CA SER A 230 -17.57 9.51 -19.30
C SER A 230 -17.94 10.98 -19.05
N ALA A 231 -19.24 11.28 -18.98
CA ALA A 231 -19.71 12.63 -18.64
C ALA A 231 -19.17 13.10 -17.26
N ILE A 232 -18.98 12.15 -16.36
CA ILE A 232 -18.40 12.34 -15.04
C ILE A 232 -16.92 12.78 -15.16
N GLY A 233 -16.13 12.10 -16.00
CA GLY A 233 -14.73 12.47 -16.22
C GLY A 233 -14.57 13.91 -16.70
N ARG A 234 -15.41 14.36 -17.65
CA ARG A 234 -15.43 15.77 -18.08
C ARG A 234 -15.75 16.74 -16.94
N ALA A 235 -16.81 16.47 -16.19
CA ALA A 235 -17.20 17.33 -15.07
C ALA A 235 -16.10 17.47 -14.01
N ILE A 236 -15.36 16.39 -13.71
CA ILE A 236 -14.22 16.42 -12.78
C ILE A 236 -13.11 17.35 -13.30
N ARG A 237 -12.75 17.24 -14.58
CA ARG A 237 -11.69 18.06 -15.18
C ARG A 237 -12.06 19.54 -15.24
N ASP A 238 -13.30 19.83 -15.60
CA ASP A 238 -13.79 21.20 -15.74
C ASP A 238 -13.91 21.88 -14.35
N SER A 239 -14.30 21.13 -13.32
CA SER A 239 -14.42 21.65 -11.95
C SER A 239 -13.08 21.78 -11.22
N SER A 240 -12.03 21.08 -11.66
CA SER A 240 -10.70 21.13 -11.02
C SER A 240 -9.56 21.25 -12.04
N PRO A 241 -9.45 22.35 -12.80
CA PRO A 241 -8.46 22.47 -13.89
C PRO A 241 -7.00 22.39 -13.41
N GLY A 242 -6.69 22.91 -12.22
CA GLY A 242 -5.36 22.81 -11.62
C GLY A 242 -4.98 21.35 -11.33
N ALA A 243 -5.89 20.61 -10.69
CA ALA A 243 -5.69 19.20 -10.37
C ALA A 243 -5.59 18.35 -11.63
N TYR A 244 -6.33 18.71 -12.68
CA TYR A 244 -6.24 18.03 -13.96
C TYR A 244 -4.86 18.21 -14.61
N ARG A 245 -4.30 19.43 -14.60
CA ARG A 245 -2.94 19.67 -15.09
C ARG A 245 -1.90 18.87 -14.31
N SER A 246 -2.02 18.83 -12.97
CA SER A 246 -1.13 18.02 -12.14
C SER A 246 -1.28 16.52 -12.45
N ALA A 247 -2.52 16.02 -12.58
CA ALA A 247 -2.80 14.65 -12.98
C ALA A 247 -2.20 14.28 -14.35
N GLN A 248 -2.22 15.18 -15.33
CA GLN A 248 -1.59 14.98 -16.64
C GLN A 248 -0.06 14.86 -16.53
N ARG A 249 0.57 15.68 -15.68
CA ARG A 249 2.02 15.59 -15.42
C ARG A 249 2.36 14.27 -14.74
N LEU A 250 1.57 13.88 -13.74
CA LEU A 250 1.75 12.59 -13.07
C LEU A 250 1.56 11.43 -14.06
N ALA A 251 0.55 11.48 -14.92
CA ALA A 251 0.33 10.48 -15.96
C ALA A 251 1.54 10.32 -16.89
N ALA A 252 2.15 11.44 -17.31
CA ALA A 252 3.37 11.41 -18.13
C ALA A 252 4.56 10.79 -17.37
N LEU A 253 4.73 11.11 -16.07
CA LEU A 253 5.75 10.47 -15.22
C LEU A 253 5.49 8.97 -15.07
N ILE A 254 4.23 8.57 -14.93
CA ILE A 254 3.84 7.16 -14.80
C ILE A 254 4.13 6.40 -16.09
N GLU A 255 3.79 6.98 -17.24
CA GLU A 255 4.07 6.39 -18.55
C GLU A 255 5.57 6.21 -18.78
N LEU A 256 6.39 7.20 -18.42
CA LEU A 256 7.86 7.10 -18.52
C LEU A 256 8.46 5.99 -17.66
N ARG A 257 7.86 5.70 -16.50
CA ARG A 257 8.35 4.69 -15.55
C ARG A 257 7.84 3.29 -15.83
N LEU A 258 6.57 3.16 -16.24
CA LEU A 258 5.88 1.87 -16.40
C LEU A 258 5.68 1.46 -17.87
N GLY A 259 5.96 2.35 -18.82
CA GLY A 259 5.84 2.07 -20.26
C GLY A 259 4.40 1.97 -20.77
N ALA A 260 3.42 2.42 -19.98
CA ALA A 260 2.00 2.37 -20.32
C ALA A 260 1.34 3.74 -20.11
N ALA A 261 0.74 4.27 -21.17
CA ALA A 261 -0.06 5.49 -21.11
C ALA A 261 -1.32 5.26 -20.27
N LEU A 262 -1.69 6.28 -19.49
CA LEU A 262 -2.93 6.26 -18.72
C LEU A 262 -4.12 6.56 -19.64
N THR A 263 -5.24 5.90 -19.40
CA THR A 263 -6.50 6.26 -20.05
C THR A 263 -7.05 7.59 -19.52
N GLU A 264 -7.94 8.21 -20.29
CA GLU A 264 -8.65 9.43 -19.88
C GLU A 264 -9.43 9.29 -18.56
N ASP A 265 -9.98 8.11 -18.29
CA ASP A 265 -10.73 7.86 -17.05
C ASP A 265 -9.78 7.70 -15.86
N GLU A 266 -8.61 7.08 -16.03
CA GLU A 266 -7.59 7.04 -14.98
C GLU A 266 -7.06 8.43 -14.66
N VAL A 267 -6.82 9.27 -15.67
CA VAL A 267 -6.42 10.67 -15.47
C VAL A 267 -7.52 11.45 -14.75
N SER A 268 -8.80 11.22 -15.10
CA SER A 268 -9.93 11.88 -14.43
C SER A 268 -10.08 11.42 -12.97
N TYR A 269 -9.86 10.13 -12.69
CA TYR A 269 -9.88 9.60 -11.33
C TYR A 269 -8.70 10.13 -10.51
N LEU A 270 -7.51 10.22 -11.11
CA LEU A 270 -6.33 10.83 -10.50
C LEU A 270 -6.57 12.31 -10.17
N THR A 271 -7.20 13.04 -11.09
CA THR A 271 -7.61 14.44 -10.90
C THR A 271 -8.46 14.62 -9.65
N LEU A 272 -9.48 13.76 -9.47
CA LEU A 272 -10.36 13.80 -8.31
C LEU A 272 -9.59 13.63 -7.00
N HIS A 273 -8.66 12.66 -6.93
CA HIS A 273 -7.91 12.41 -5.70
C HIS A 273 -6.88 13.49 -5.41
N ILE A 274 -6.22 14.04 -6.44
CA ILE A 274 -5.34 15.20 -6.27
C ILE A 274 -6.15 16.38 -5.72
N ALA A 275 -7.30 16.70 -6.33
CA ALA A 275 -8.14 17.81 -5.87
C ALA A 275 -8.54 17.64 -4.39
N ARG A 276 -8.98 16.43 -4.00
CA ARG A 276 -9.37 16.13 -2.60
C ARG A 276 -8.21 16.18 -1.62
N MET A 277 -7.03 15.77 -2.06
CA MET A 277 -5.82 15.78 -1.25
C MET A 277 -5.32 17.21 -1.03
N VAL A 278 -5.24 17.99 -2.11
CA VAL A 278 -4.85 19.41 -2.06
C VAL A 278 -5.83 20.22 -1.23
N GLU A 279 -7.14 20.06 -1.45
CA GLU A 279 -8.17 20.74 -0.65
C GLU A 279 -7.99 20.48 0.85
N ALA A 280 -7.72 19.23 1.23
CA ALA A 280 -7.52 18.84 2.63
C ALA A 280 -6.21 19.35 3.24
N ALA A 281 -5.16 19.53 2.42
CA ALA A 281 -3.85 19.98 2.85
C ALA A 281 -3.66 21.50 2.75
N THR A 282 -4.55 22.21 2.04
CA THR A 282 -4.48 23.65 1.85
C THR A 282 -4.75 24.35 3.18
N PRO A 283 -3.82 25.20 3.69
CA PRO A 283 -4.04 25.92 4.93
C PRO A 283 -5.21 26.90 4.80
N THR A 284 -5.95 27.08 5.89
CA THR A 284 -7.09 28.00 5.94
C THR A 284 -7.03 28.91 7.16
N ARG A 285 -7.70 30.07 7.07
CA ARG A 285 -7.96 30.99 8.18
C ARG A 285 -9.37 31.52 8.10
N THR A 286 -9.99 31.78 9.24
CA THR A 286 -11.27 32.49 9.30
C THR A 286 -11.01 33.92 9.73
N ALA A 287 -11.74 34.87 9.14
CA ALA A 287 -11.67 36.28 9.53
C ALA A 287 -13.07 36.88 9.60
N THR A 288 -13.30 37.73 10.60
CA THR A 288 -14.55 38.50 10.71
C THR A 288 -14.39 39.84 9.99
N ILE A 289 -15.30 40.15 9.07
CA ILE A 289 -15.24 41.42 8.32
C ILE A 289 -15.55 42.59 9.26
N ALA A 290 -14.52 43.39 9.59
CA ALA A 290 -14.68 44.53 10.49
C ALA A 290 -15.12 45.82 9.77
N ALA A 291 -14.84 45.94 8.46
CA ALA A 291 -15.23 47.12 7.67
C ALA A 291 -16.76 47.36 7.75
N PRO A 292 -17.24 48.54 8.18
CA PRO A 292 -18.68 48.83 8.35
C PRO A 292 -19.51 48.67 7.07
N ILE A 293 -18.89 48.92 5.91
CA ILE A 293 -19.52 48.79 4.59
C ILE A 293 -19.31 47.40 3.95
N GLY A 294 -18.65 46.47 4.65
CA GLY A 294 -18.25 45.16 4.13
C GLY A 294 -17.22 45.20 3.00
N LEU A 295 -17.04 44.07 2.31
CA LEU A 295 -16.12 43.90 1.16
C LEU A 295 -16.68 44.43 -0.18
N HIS A 296 -17.10 45.71 -0.24
CA HIS A 296 -17.97 46.19 -1.33
C HIS A 296 -17.38 47.34 -2.20
N ALA A 297 -16.20 47.88 -1.85
CA ALA A 297 -15.52 48.96 -2.59
C ALA A 297 -14.04 49.05 -2.21
N ARG A 298 -13.63 50.13 -1.52
CA ARG A 298 -12.25 50.35 -1.04
C ARG A 298 -11.71 49.18 -0.20
N PRO A 299 -12.44 48.60 0.77
CA PRO A 299 -11.96 47.44 1.52
C PRO A 299 -11.62 46.24 0.63
N ALA A 300 -12.44 45.97 -0.39
CA ALA A 300 -12.17 44.89 -1.34
C ALA A 300 -10.96 45.18 -2.22
N SER A 301 -10.76 46.44 -2.63
CA SER A 301 -9.58 46.85 -3.40
C SER A 301 -8.28 46.70 -2.61
N LEU A 302 -8.26 47.19 -1.36
CA LEU A 302 -7.10 47.06 -0.48
C LEU A 302 -6.79 45.59 -0.19
N PHE A 303 -7.82 44.79 0.11
CA PHE A 303 -7.67 43.36 0.33
C PHE A 303 -7.11 42.63 -0.90
N ALA A 304 -7.63 42.93 -2.09
CA ALA A 304 -7.18 42.31 -3.33
C ALA A 304 -5.76 42.73 -3.73
N GLU A 305 -5.40 44.00 -3.53
CA GLU A 305 -4.02 44.48 -3.73
C GLU A 305 -3.06 43.77 -2.78
N ALA A 306 -3.43 43.61 -1.51
CA ALA A 306 -2.62 42.87 -0.53
C ALA A 306 -2.50 41.38 -0.88
N ALA A 307 -3.60 40.75 -1.33
CA ALA A 307 -3.59 39.35 -1.77
C ALA A 307 -2.67 39.17 -2.97
N ALA A 308 -2.78 40.02 -4.00
CA ALA A 308 -1.91 39.99 -5.16
C ALA A 308 -0.43 40.24 -4.80
N ALA A 309 -0.15 41.14 -3.86
CA ALA A 309 1.21 41.45 -3.42
C ALA A 309 1.85 40.32 -2.60
N SER A 310 1.05 39.42 -2.01
CA SER A 310 1.55 38.27 -1.24
C SER A 310 2.28 37.24 -2.11
N GLY A 311 1.94 37.17 -3.41
CA GLY A 311 2.46 36.16 -4.33
C GLY A 311 1.88 34.76 -4.13
N ALA A 312 1.04 34.55 -3.12
CA ALA A 312 0.30 33.31 -2.91
C ALA A 312 -1.03 33.33 -3.67
N ASP A 313 -1.49 32.15 -4.10
CA ASP A 313 -2.81 31.98 -4.71
C ASP A 313 -3.86 31.92 -3.59
N VAL A 314 -4.46 33.06 -3.26
CA VAL A 314 -5.41 33.18 -2.14
C VAL A 314 -6.85 33.13 -2.66
N THR A 315 -7.66 32.25 -2.07
CA THR A 315 -9.10 32.16 -2.30
C THR A 315 -9.84 32.60 -1.04
N VAL A 316 -10.91 33.39 -1.20
CA VAL A 316 -11.84 33.74 -0.13
C VAL A 316 -13.19 33.07 -0.38
N SER A 317 -13.75 32.45 0.66
CA SER A 317 -15.03 31.75 0.63
C SER A 317 -16.03 32.34 1.62
N PHE A 318 -17.26 32.51 1.15
CA PHE A 318 -18.39 33.01 1.93
C PHE A 318 -19.70 32.45 1.36
N ASP A 319 -20.59 31.97 2.23
CA ASP A 319 -21.93 31.44 1.89
C ASP A 319 -21.95 30.43 0.71
N GLY A 320 -20.97 29.52 0.70
CA GLY A 320 -20.82 28.50 -0.35
C GLY A 320 -20.28 29.02 -1.69
N GLN A 321 -19.95 30.31 -1.78
CA GLN A 321 -19.26 30.91 -2.91
C GLN A 321 -17.76 31.02 -2.62
N GLN A 322 -16.97 31.07 -3.69
CA GLN A 322 -15.54 31.27 -3.67
C GLN A 322 -15.17 32.36 -4.67
N ALA A 323 -14.15 33.15 -4.35
CA ALA A 323 -13.61 34.19 -5.20
C ALA A 323 -12.08 34.18 -5.11
N ASP A 324 -11.43 34.50 -6.23
CA ASP A 324 -10.01 34.87 -6.22
C ASP A 324 -9.84 36.13 -5.39
N ALA A 325 -9.05 36.05 -4.31
CA ALA A 325 -8.84 37.18 -3.41
C ALA A 325 -8.14 38.34 -4.12
N ALA A 326 -7.35 38.11 -5.18
CA ALA A 326 -6.72 39.15 -5.98
C ALA A 326 -7.69 39.82 -6.97
N SER A 327 -8.90 39.28 -7.15
CA SER A 327 -9.93 39.82 -8.04
C SER A 327 -10.93 40.68 -7.26
N VAL A 328 -10.75 42.01 -7.33
CA VAL A 328 -11.66 42.98 -6.69
C VAL A 328 -13.12 42.72 -7.04
N LEU A 329 -13.41 42.38 -8.30
CA LEU A 329 -14.78 42.15 -8.78
C LEU A 329 -15.38 40.89 -8.16
N GLU A 330 -14.63 39.80 -8.06
CA GLU A 330 -15.13 38.55 -7.47
C GLU A 330 -15.29 38.67 -5.96
N VAL A 331 -14.33 39.31 -5.27
CA VAL A 331 -14.43 39.61 -3.83
C VAL A 331 -15.68 40.43 -3.52
N MET A 332 -15.97 41.44 -4.34
CA MET A 332 -17.19 42.24 -4.19
C MET A 332 -18.46 41.42 -4.45
N ALA A 333 -18.42 40.48 -5.39
CA ALA A 333 -19.56 39.63 -5.72
C ALA A 333 -19.95 38.69 -4.59
N LEU A 334 -19.02 38.35 -3.67
CA LEU A 334 -19.33 37.57 -2.46
C LEU A 334 -20.34 38.27 -1.54
N GLY A 335 -20.38 39.60 -1.54
CA GLY A 335 -21.35 40.37 -0.75
C GLY A 335 -21.20 40.23 0.78
N ALA A 336 -20.01 39.85 1.27
CA ALA A 336 -19.72 39.69 2.69
C ALA A 336 -19.72 41.03 3.45
N LYS A 337 -20.62 41.16 4.44
CA LYS A 337 -20.94 42.38 5.17
C LYS A 337 -20.20 42.46 6.50
N HIS A 338 -20.32 43.60 7.17
CA HIS A 338 -19.80 43.78 8.51
C HIS A 338 -20.32 42.69 9.47
N GLY A 339 -19.40 42.06 10.20
CA GLY A 339 -19.68 40.99 11.16
C GLY A 339 -19.80 39.59 10.53
N ASP A 340 -19.81 39.48 9.20
CA ASP A 340 -19.78 38.19 8.53
C ASP A 340 -18.41 37.53 8.69
N VAL A 341 -18.39 36.20 8.76
CA VAL A 341 -17.16 35.40 8.83
C VAL A 341 -16.87 34.82 7.45
N VAL A 342 -15.67 35.10 6.94
CA VAL A 342 -15.18 34.52 5.69
C VAL A 342 -14.07 33.51 5.99
N THR A 343 -13.87 32.56 5.08
CA THR A 343 -12.75 31.61 5.15
C THR A 343 -11.77 31.91 4.02
N LEU A 344 -10.52 32.15 4.38
CA LEU A 344 -9.39 32.28 3.47
C LEU A 344 -8.68 30.94 3.35
N SER A 345 -8.25 30.60 2.14
CA SER A 345 -7.39 29.44 1.86
C SER A 345 -6.31 29.86 0.86
N ALA A 346 -5.08 29.36 1.01
CA ALA A 346 -3.99 29.76 0.11
C ALA A 346 -3.05 28.61 -0.24
N THR A 347 -2.58 28.62 -1.47
CA THR A 347 -1.50 27.74 -1.98
C THR A 347 -0.30 28.57 -2.43
N GLY A 348 0.86 27.93 -2.54
CA GLY A 348 2.12 28.57 -2.93
C GLY A 348 3.03 28.95 -1.75
N ASP A 349 4.24 29.39 -2.09
CA ASP A 349 5.26 29.76 -1.10
C ASP A 349 4.78 30.92 -0.21
N GLY A 350 4.91 30.77 1.11
CA GLY A 350 4.46 31.78 2.06
C GLY A 350 2.95 31.85 2.28
N ALA A 351 2.17 30.87 1.77
CA ALA A 351 0.72 30.83 1.91
C ALA A 351 0.22 31.01 3.36
N ALA A 352 0.89 30.39 4.34
CA ALA A 352 0.50 30.52 5.75
C ALA A 352 0.65 31.96 6.27
N ASP A 353 1.78 32.61 5.96
CA ASP A 353 2.04 34.00 6.37
C ASP A 353 1.09 34.98 5.67
N ALA A 354 0.82 34.75 4.37
CA ALA A 354 -0.14 35.53 3.60
C ALA A 354 -1.55 35.43 4.22
N LEU A 355 -1.99 34.23 4.60
CA LEU A 355 -3.28 34.02 5.25
C LEU A 355 -3.37 34.73 6.60
N ASP A 356 -2.33 34.66 7.42
CA ASP A 356 -2.30 35.33 8.73
C ASP A 356 -2.39 36.86 8.56
N ALA A 357 -1.63 37.43 7.60
CA ALA A 357 -1.64 38.86 7.31
C ALA A 357 -3.00 39.33 6.76
N LEU A 358 -3.57 38.59 5.81
CA LEU A 358 -4.85 38.92 5.16
C LEU A 358 -6.03 38.74 6.10
N ALA A 359 -6.03 37.70 6.95
CA ALA A 359 -7.06 37.53 7.97
C ALA A 359 -7.04 38.70 8.97
N ALA A 360 -5.85 39.06 9.47
CA ALA A 360 -5.69 40.20 10.37
C ALA A 360 -6.10 41.53 9.71
N MET A 361 -5.89 41.68 8.40
CA MET A 361 -6.32 42.85 7.64
C MET A 361 -7.85 42.95 7.58
N LEU A 362 -8.57 41.85 7.34
CA LEU A 362 -10.03 41.83 7.28
C LEU A 362 -10.71 42.14 8.61
N GLU A 363 -10.04 41.82 9.73
CA GLU A 363 -10.51 42.10 11.09
C GLU A 363 -10.29 43.55 11.54
N ARG A 364 -9.81 44.42 10.63
CA ARG A 364 -9.63 45.86 10.87
C ARG A 364 -10.59 46.70 10.03
N ASP A 365 -10.86 47.92 10.49
CA ASP A 365 -11.70 48.85 9.72
C ASP A 365 -10.92 49.46 8.53
N LEU A 366 -10.93 48.73 7.42
CA LEU A 366 -10.33 49.11 6.13
C LEU A 366 -11.05 50.27 5.42
N SER A 367 -12.13 50.82 5.99
CA SER A 367 -12.80 52.00 5.41
C SER A 367 -12.11 53.31 5.77
N SER A 368 -11.29 53.30 6.83
CA SER A 368 -10.69 54.49 7.46
C SER A 368 -9.20 54.72 7.14
N GLU A 369 -8.51 53.72 6.62
CA GLU A 369 -7.17 53.82 6.00
C GLU A 369 -7.32 54.29 4.55
#